data_AF-A0A2P2IZU3-F1
#
_entry.id   AF-A0A2P2IZU3-F1
#
_cell.length_a   1.000
_cell.length_b   1.000
_cell.length_c   1.000
_cell.angle_alpha   90.00
_cell.angle_beta   90.00
_cell.angle_gamma   90.00
#
_symmetry.space_group_name_H-M   'P 1'
#
loop_
_entity.id
_entity.type
_entity.pdbx_description
1 polymer ?
#
loop_
_entity_poly.entity_id
_entity_poly.type
_entity_poly.pdbx_seq_one_letter_code
_entity_poly.pdbx_strand_id
1 'polypeptide(L)'
;MIAAARQEIFAGRAACGKFYTVTCTGGTNQGTPQPCYNGTSVTVKVVDLCPSCSGRGRDFDLSQEAFAAIANTDSGLIRINYQQAG
;
A
#
# COMPACT_ATOMS: atom_id res chain seq x y z
N MET A 1 10.66 -1.09 4.82
CA MET A 1 9.72 0.03 4.59
C MET A 1 8.47 -0.14 5.46
N ILE A 2 7.68 0.93 5.63
CA ILE A 2 6.51 0.97 6.52
C ILE A 2 5.23 1.38 5.80
N ALA A 3 4.08 1.09 6.42
CA ALA A 3 2.77 1.53 5.96
C ALA A 3 1.83 1.83 7.14
N ALA A 4 0.87 2.71 6.90
CA ALA A 4 -0.34 2.83 7.71
C ALA A 4 -1.48 2.05 7.04
N ALA A 5 -2.27 1.30 7.81
CA ALA A 5 -3.33 0.44 7.27
C ALA A 5 -4.72 1.05 7.52
N ARG A 6 -5.69 0.81 6.64
CA ARG A 6 -7.10 1.17 6.91
C ARG A 6 -7.67 0.40 8.11
N GLN A 7 -8.74 0.92 8.71
CA GLN A 7 -9.33 0.38 9.95
C GLN A 7 -9.53 -1.14 9.95
N GLU A 8 -10.03 -1.70 8.86
CA GLU A 8 -10.35 -3.13 8.75
C GLU A 8 -9.10 -4.02 8.74
N ILE A 9 -8.00 -3.52 8.16
CA ILE A 9 -6.71 -4.23 8.14
C ILE A 9 -5.97 -3.98 9.47
N PHE A 10 -5.98 -2.74 9.96
CA PHE A 10 -5.35 -2.37 11.22
C PHE A 10 -5.89 -3.17 12.41
N ALA A 11 -7.19 -3.49 12.38
CA ALA A 11 -7.87 -4.41 13.29
C ALA A 11 -7.57 -4.10 14.78
N GLY A 12 -7.74 -2.84 15.17
CA GLY A 12 -7.53 -2.42 16.57
C GLY A 12 -6.09 -2.62 17.05
N ARG A 13 -5.09 -2.36 16.19
CA ARG A 13 -3.64 -2.59 16.39
C ARG A 13 -3.17 -4.04 16.22
N ALA A 14 -4.05 -5.00 15.92
CA ALA A 14 -3.62 -6.39 15.73
C ALA A 14 -2.63 -6.56 14.54
N ALA A 15 -2.71 -5.68 13.53
CA ALA A 15 -1.77 -5.67 12.42
C ALA A 15 -0.45 -4.92 12.73
N CYS A 16 -0.37 -4.13 13.80
CA CYS A 16 0.89 -3.44 14.14
C CYS A 16 2.02 -4.45 14.32
N GLY A 17 3.13 -4.21 13.63
CA GLY A 17 4.27 -5.10 13.66
C GLY A 17 4.22 -6.27 12.67
N LYS A 18 3.06 -6.53 12.05
CA LYS A 18 2.93 -7.53 10.98
C LYS A 18 3.48 -6.96 9.67
N PHE A 19 3.97 -7.87 8.84
CA PHE A 19 4.50 -7.56 7.53
C PHE A 19 3.50 -7.96 6.44
N TYR A 20 3.44 -7.18 5.38
CA TYR A 20 2.63 -7.45 4.20
C TYR A 20 3.47 -7.28 2.95
N THR A 21 3.36 -8.23 2.02
CA THR A 21 3.87 -8.08 0.66
C THR A 21 2.81 -7.38 -0.17
N VAL A 22 3.17 -6.25 -0.78
CA VAL A 22 2.30 -5.40 -1.58
C VAL A 22 2.83 -5.35 -3.02
N THR A 23 1.93 -5.56 -3.98
CA THR A 23 2.24 -5.60 -5.41
C THR A 23 1.36 -4.60 -6.15
N CYS A 24 1.94 -3.74 -6.99
CA CYS A 24 1.17 -2.86 -7.87
C CYS A 24 0.50 -3.68 -8.98
N THR A 25 -0.79 -3.47 -9.20
CA THR A 25 -1.59 -4.17 -10.22
C THR A 25 -2.19 -3.25 -11.28
N GLY A 26 -2.11 -1.93 -11.08
CA GLY A 26 -2.44 -0.94 -12.10
C GLY A 26 -2.55 0.48 -11.55
N GLY A 27 -2.78 1.46 -12.43
CA GLY A 27 -3.14 2.82 -12.02
C GLY A 27 -4.61 2.97 -11.64
N THR A 28 -5.00 4.15 -11.19
CA THR A 28 -6.40 4.48 -10.80
C THR A 28 -7.10 5.43 -11.79
N ASN A 29 -6.50 5.66 -12.96
CA ASN A 29 -7.00 6.48 -14.09
C ASN A 29 -6.68 7.99 -14.01
N GLN A 30 -5.85 8.47 -13.07
CA GLN A 30 -5.31 9.83 -13.06
C GLN A 30 -3.83 9.82 -12.64
N GLY A 31 -2.98 10.58 -13.34
CA GLY A 31 -1.53 10.63 -13.13
C GLY A 31 -0.74 9.94 -14.25
N THR A 32 -0.30 8.70 -14.03
CA THR A 32 0.53 7.92 -14.97
C THR A 32 -0.25 6.74 -15.54
N PRO A 33 -0.37 6.56 -16.87
CA PRO A 33 -1.16 5.48 -17.48
C PRO A 33 -0.70 4.06 -17.11
N GLN A 34 0.59 3.89 -16.82
CA GLN A 34 1.23 2.63 -16.47
C GLN A 34 2.17 2.88 -15.28
N PRO A 35 1.64 2.98 -14.05
CA PRO A 35 2.44 3.41 -12.92
C PRO A 35 3.27 2.28 -12.33
N CYS A 36 2.85 1.02 -12.50
CA CYS A 36 3.50 -0.12 -11.89
C CYS A 36 4.83 -0.46 -12.56
N TYR A 37 5.82 -0.81 -11.76
CA TYR A 37 7.01 -1.49 -12.25
C TYR A 37 6.73 -3.00 -12.37
N ASN A 38 7.05 -3.58 -13.53
CA ASN A 38 6.70 -4.97 -13.83
C ASN A 38 7.45 -5.94 -12.91
N GLY A 39 6.72 -6.88 -12.30
CA GLY A 39 7.30 -7.94 -11.47
C GLY A 39 7.82 -7.50 -10.11
N THR A 40 7.59 -6.25 -9.69
CA THR A 40 8.07 -5.73 -8.40
C THR A 40 7.03 -5.87 -7.30
N SER A 41 7.48 -6.19 -6.09
CA SER A 41 6.68 -6.17 -4.87
C SER A 41 7.51 -5.59 -3.73
N VAL A 42 6.83 -5.05 -2.72
CA VAL A 42 7.46 -4.48 -1.54
C VAL A 42 6.92 -5.11 -0.27
N THR A 43 7.80 -5.45 0.66
CA THR A 43 7.39 -5.87 2.00
C THR A 43 7.39 -4.67 2.94
N VAL A 44 6.23 -4.38 3.52
CA VAL A 44 6.03 -3.27 4.46
C VAL A 44 5.61 -3.77 5.83
N LYS A 45 6.10 -3.10 6.88
CA LYS A 45 5.62 -3.29 8.26
C LYS A 45 4.47 -2.31 8.53
N VAL A 46 3.34 -2.80 9.02
CA VAL A 46 2.27 -1.91 9.49
C VAL A 46 2.69 -1.31 10.83
N VAL A 47 2.73 0.01 10.91
CA VAL A 47 3.14 0.75 12.12
C VAL A 47 2.14 1.80 12.56
N ASP A 48 1.13 2.09 11.74
CA ASP A 48 0.13 3.11 12.04
C ASP A 48 -1.26 2.78 11.44
N LEU A 49 -2.26 3.50 11.90
CA LEU A 49 -3.61 3.53 11.32
C LEU A 49 -3.66 4.66 10.29
N CYS A 50 -4.34 4.45 9.17
CA CYS A 50 -4.73 5.51 8.25
C CYS A 50 -6.24 5.78 8.38
N PRO A 51 -6.68 6.76 9.21
CA PRO A 51 -8.10 7.01 9.42
C PRO A 51 -8.81 7.48 8.14
N SER A 52 -8.12 8.24 7.30
CA SER A 52 -8.64 8.78 6.03
C SER A 52 -8.74 7.73 4.92
N CYS A 53 -8.16 6.55 5.10
CA CYS A 53 -8.21 5.45 4.14
C CYS A 53 -9.56 4.70 4.19
N SER A 54 -10.17 4.63 5.38
CA SER A 54 -11.49 4.03 5.59
C SER A 54 -12.58 4.78 4.82
N GLY A 55 -13.53 4.02 4.25
CA GLY A 55 -14.61 4.56 3.41
C GLY A 55 -14.19 4.98 1.98
N ARG A 56 -12.89 4.97 1.65
CA ARG A 56 -12.38 5.29 0.30
C ARG A 56 -11.85 4.08 -0.47
N GLY A 57 -11.96 2.88 0.11
CA GLY A 57 -11.43 1.65 -0.48
C GLY A 57 -9.90 1.64 -0.64
N ARG A 58 -9.17 2.41 0.18
CA ARG A 58 -7.70 2.48 0.15
C ARG A 58 -7.15 1.58 1.25
N ASP A 59 -6.41 0.53 0.91
CA ASP A 59 -5.97 -0.47 1.88
C ASP A 59 -4.80 0.00 2.75
N PHE A 60 -3.75 0.57 2.12
CA PHE A 60 -2.55 1.05 2.79
C PHE A 60 -2.17 2.45 2.34
N ASP A 61 -1.65 3.25 3.27
CA ASP A 61 -0.83 4.41 2.99
C ASP A 61 0.64 4.00 3.12
N LEU A 62 1.30 3.83 1.97
CA LEU A 62 2.68 3.37 1.91
C LEU A 62 3.63 4.54 2.17
N SER A 63 4.69 4.32 2.95
CA SER A 63 5.82 5.26 2.95
C SER A 63 6.30 5.55 1.53
N GLN A 64 6.80 6.76 1.29
CA GLN A 64 7.27 7.17 -0.04
C GLN A 64 8.28 6.18 -0.65
N GLU A 65 9.19 5.65 0.17
CA GLU A 65 10.15 4.62 -0.23
C GLU A 65 9.45 3.31 -0.68
N ALA A 66 8.43 2.85 0.06
CA ALA A 66 7.66 1.67 -0.34
C ALA A 66 6.87 1.88 -1.62
N PHE A 67 6.25 3.05 -1.79
CA PHE A 67 5.53 3.36 -3.02
C PHE A 67 6.50 3.36 -4.21
N ALA A 68 7.62 4.06 -4.08
CA ALA A 68 8.65 4.18 -5.12
C ALA A 68 9.30 2.84 -5.48
N ALA A 69 9.24 1.83 -4.61
CA ALA A 69 9.74 0.49 -4.90
C ALA A 69 8.87 -0.29 -5.90
N ILE A 70 7.59 0.06 -6.05
CA ILE A 70 6.63 -0.70 -6.88
C ILE A 70 5.91 0.14 -7.95
N ALA A 71 5.97 1.47 -7.87
CA ALA A 71 5.31 2.34 -8.83
C ALA A 71 5.89 3.76 -8.90
N ASN A 72 5.63 4.44 -10.02
CA ASN A 72 5.90 5.88 -10.18
C ASN A 72 5.06 6.70 -9.18
N THR A 73 5.74 7.43 -8.28
CA THR A 73 5.15 8.27 -7.23
C THR A 73 4.25 9.39 -7.75
N ASP A 74 4.48 9.88 -8.97
CA ASP A 74 3.66 10.93 -9.60
C ASP A 74 2.20 10.50 -9.80
N SER A 75 1.96 9.19 -9.77
CA SER A 75 0.63 8.61 -9.90
C SER A 75 -0.24 8.85 -8.67
N GLY A 76 0.36 9.04 -7.49
CA GLY A 76 -0.30 9.28 -6.19
C GLY A 76 -1.13 8.10 -5.64
N LEU A 77 -1.88 7.40 -6.49
CA LEU A 77 -2.71 6.25 -6.14
C LEU A 77 -2.60 5.13 -7.18
N ILE A 78 -2.39 3.93 -6.68
CA ILE A 78 -2.29 2.69 -7.47
C ILE A 78 -3.28 1.65 -6.94
N ARG A 79 -3.65 0.72 -7.82
CA ARG A 79 -4.32 -0.53 -7.44
C ARG A 79 -3.23 -1.51 -6.98
N ILE A 80 -3.52 -2.24 -5.92
CA ILE A 80 -2.59 -3.19 -5.33
C ILE A 80 -3.26 -4.53 -5.03
N ASN A 81 -2.46 -5.59 -5.04
CA ASN A 81 -2.73 -6.80 -4.27
C ASN A 81 -1.82 -6.82 -3.05
N TYR A 82 -2.27 -7.48 -1.99
CA TYR A 82 -1.47 -7.66 -0.79
C TYR A 82 -1.75 -8.98 -0.10
N GLN A 83 -0.74 -9.48 0.59
CA GLN A 83 -0.83 -10.67 1.44
C GLN A 83 0.00 -10.45 2.69
N GLN A 84 -0.46 -10.97 3.83
CA GLN A 84 0.37 -10.97 5.03
C GLN A 84 1.57 -11.88 4.80
N ALA A 85 2.77 -11.35 5.08
CA ALA A 85 4.00 -12.15 5.05
C ALA A 85 4.04 -13.05 6.30
N GLY A 86 4.43 -14.31 6.10
CA GLY A 86 4.54 -15.32 7.16
C GLY A 86 5.56 -14.97 8.23
#